data_AF-A0AAP5UVI3-F1
#
_entry.id   AF-A0AAP5UVI3-F1
#
_cell.length_a   1.000
_cell.length_b   1.000
_cell.length_c   1.000
_cell.angle_alpha   90.00
_cell.angle_beta   90.00
_cell.angle_gamma   90.00
#
_symmetry.space_group_name_H-M   'P 1'
#
loop_
_entity.id
_entity.type
_entity.pdbx_description
1 polymer ?
#
loop_
_entity_poly.entity_id
_entity_poly.type
_entity_poly.pdbx_seq_one_letter_code
_entity_poly.pdbx_strand_id
1 'polypeptide(L)'
;MQNQQMPADLQAALVSIYEEIMWLSSRPNVTSGRARAWYTHIMAESVKRRIRQFTGLVSRSAIAAEGTGLRLEHYKRIQTTLTALVDRHRRDQLNDPGEFVRTLVDYESVHIVTTEENYAAMKAQGDYDKAGIVLTPWIDISADRRETLWRKMLRGKVANAERYRELNAAS
;
A
#
# COMPACT_ATOMS: atom_id res chain seq x y z
N MET A 1 -14.36 -7.41 -11.25
CA MET A 1 -12.89 -7.23 -11.16
C MET A 1 -12.25 -8.46 -11.79
N GLN A 2 -11.49 -8.32 -12.87
CA GLN A 2 -10.80 -9.46 -13.48
C GLN A 2 -9.78 -9.99 -12.47
N ASN A 3 -9.90 -11.29 -12.17
CA ASN A 3 -8.97 -12.06 -11.34
C ASN A 3 -7.66 -12.20 -12.11
N GLN A 4 -6.82 -11.15 -12.13
CA GLN A 4 -5.44 -11.31 -12.59
C GLN A 4 -4.74 -12.18 -11.56
N GLN A 5 -4.53 -13.43 -11.94
CA GLN A 5 -3.79 -14.40 -11.16
C GLN A 5 -2.37 -13.85 -10.95
N MET A 6 -1.96 -13.73 -9.69
CA MET A 6 -0.64 -13.21 -9.34
C MET A 6 0.44 -14.05 -10.04
N PRO A 7 1.49 -13.44 -10.63
CA PRO A 7 2.60 -14.19 -11.19
C PRO A 7 3.18 -15.18 -10.17
N ALA A 8 3.46 -16.41 -10.60
CA ALA A 8 3.88 -17.49 -9.71
C ALA A 8 5.16 -17.15 -8.93
N ASP A 9 6.09 -16.43 -9.56
CA ASP A 9 7.34 -15.97 -8.93
C ASP A 9 7.06 -14.93 -7.83
N LEU A 10 6.09 -14.04 -8.03
CA LEU A 10 5.67 -13.08 -7.01
C LEU A 10 4.98 -13.78 -5.84
N GLN A 11 4.08 -14.72 -6.14
CA GLN A 11 3.42 -15.52 -5.11
C GLN A 11 4.46 -16.25 -4.24
N ALA A 12 5.43 -16.92 -4.86
CA ALA A 12 6.51 -17.62 -4.15
C ALA A 12 7.34 -16.66 -3.28
N ALA A 13 7.69 -15.48 -3.80
CA ALA A 13 8.43 -14.47 -3.05
C ALA A 13 7.66 -13.98 -1.80
N LEU A 14 6.34 -13.75 -1.93
CA LEU A 14 5.52 -13.32 -0.80
C LEU A 14 5.33 -14.42 0.26
N VAL A 15 5.24 -15.68 -0.17
CA VAL A 15 5.22 -16.84 0.74
C VAL A 15 6.54 -16.96 1.49
N SER A 16 7.68 -16.81 0.81
CA SER A 16 9.00 -16.80 1.46
C SER A 16 9.12 -15.69 2.50
N ILE A 17 8.63 -14.48 2.20
CA ILE A 17 8.59 -13.37 3.15
C ILE A 17 7.75 -13.73 4.39
N TYR A 18 6.61 -14.39 4.20
CA TYR A 18 5.78 -14.85 5.31
C TYR A 18 6.53 -15.84 6.21
N GLU A 19 7.20 -16.83 5.62
CA GLU A 19 7.97 -17.83 6.36
C GLU A 19 9.07 -17.18 7.19
N GLU A 20 9.79 -16.21 6.62
CA GLU A 20 10.80 -15.42 7.33
C GLU A 20 10.20 -14.63 8.50
N ILE A 21 9.06 -13.97 8.31
CA ILE A 21 8.37 -13.23 9.38
C ILE A 21 7.94 -14.19 10.49
N MET A 22 7.35 -15.33 10.15
CA MET A 22 6.89 -16.29 11.15
C MET A 22 8.06 -16.90 11.91
N TRP A 23 9.15 -17.24 11.22
CA TRP A 23 10.39 -17.67 11.84
C TRP A 23 10.95 -16.61 12.79
N LEU A 24 11.02 -15.34 12.37
CA LEU A 24 11.45 -14.23 13.23
C LEU A 24 10.53 -14.07 14.44
N SER A 25 9.21 -14.15 14.26
CA SER A 25 8.21 -13.99 15.32
C SER A 25 8.27 -15.07 16.40
N SER A 26 8.85 -16.24 16.07
CA SER A 26 9.05 -17.36 17.00
C SER A 26 10.23 -17.13 17.96
N ARG A 27 11.10 -16.15 17.69
CA ARG A 27 12.28 -15.89 18.52
C ARG A 27 11.88 -15.24 19.85
N PRO A 28 12.48 -15.63 20.98
CA PRO A 28 12.04 -15.22 22.32
C PRO A 28 12.07 -13.71 22.57
N ASN A 29 12.88 -12.96 21.82
CA ASN A 29 13.06 -11.51 21.99
C ASN A 29 12.43 -10.68 20.85
N VAL A 30 11.61 -11.30 20.00
CA VAL A 30 11.01 -10.67 18.83
C VAL A 30 9.49 -10.59 19.01
N THR A 31 8.98 -9.36 19.04
CA THR A 31 7.53 -9.12 19.01
C THR A 31 7.01 -9.25 17.58
N SER A 32 5.72 -9.53 17.42
CA SER A 32 5.04 -9.57 16.11
C SER A 32 5.25 -8.27 15.31
N GLY A 33 5.32 -7.12 15.99
CA GLY A 33 5.65 -5.83 15.37
C GLY A 33 7.08 -5.76 14.83
N ARG A 34 8.06 -6.29 15.58
CA ARG A 34 9.47 -6.38 15.13
C ARG A 34 9.65 -7.38 13.99
N ALA A 35 8.96 -8.52 14.04
CA ALA A 35 8.95 -9.48 12.95
C ALA A 35 8.34 -8.87 11.68
N ARG A 36 7.19 -8.20 11.78
CA ARG A 36 6.56 -7.49 10.65
C ARG A 36 7.44 -6.37 10.09
N ALA A 37 8.22 -5.68 10.93
CA ALA A 37 9.15 -4.64 10.51
C ALA A 37 10.18 -5.14 9.48
N TRP A 38 10.54 -6.44 9.52
CA TRP A 38 11.35 -7.10 8.50
C TRP A 38 10.76 -6.92 7.10
N TYR A 39 9.45 -7.17 6.95
CA TYR A 39 8.77 -6.89 5.69
C TYR A 39 8.77 -5.39 5.37
N THR A 40 8.22 -4.56 6.26
CA THR A 40 7.91 -3.17 5.90
C THR A 40 9.13 -2.29 5.67
N HIS A 41 10.30 -2.67 6.19
CA HIS A 41 11.53 -1.87 6.06
C HIS A 41 12.62 -2.53 5.20
N ILE A 42 12.60 -3.86 5.03
CA ILE A 42 13.66 -4.57 4.30
C ILE A 42 13.06 -5.21 3.04
N MET A 43 12.17 -6.18 3.20
CA MET A 43 11.72 -7.00 2.07
C MET A 43 10.78 -6.26 1.11
N ALA A 44 10.03 -5.27 1.60
CA ALA A 44 9.10 -4.49 0.78
C ALA A 44 9.77 -3.84 -0.44
N GLU A 45 11.05 -3.47 -0.38
CA GLU A 45 11.75 -2.87 -1.53
C GLU A 45 11.77 -3.78 -2.76
N SER A 46 11.82 -5.10 -2.55
CA SER A 46 11.87 -6.10 -3.63
C SER A 46 10.51 -6.37 -4.29
N VAL A 47 9.40 -6.18 -3.56
CA VAL A 47 8.05 -6.58 -4.03
C VAL A 47 7.06 -5.42 -4.14
N LYS A 48 7.25 -4.31 -3.42
CA LYS A 48 6.24 -3.23 -3.27
C LYS A 48 5.73 -2.71 -4.60
N ARG A 49 6.60 -2.55 -5.60
CA ARG A 49 6.21 -2.02 -6.92
C ARG A 49 5.31 -2.97 -7.70
N ARG A 50 5.35 -4.27 -7.37
CA ARG A 50 4.57 -5.33 -8.03
C ARG A 50 3.23 -5.62 -7.34
N ILE A 51 3.08 -5.23 -6.08
CA ILE A 51 1.87 -5.46 -5.29
C ILE A 51 1.10 -4.17 -4.95
N ARG A 52 1.77 -3.02 -4.86
CA ARG A 52 1.14 -1.75 -4.50
C ARG A 52 0.15 -1.30 -5.56
N GLN A 53 -1.08 -1.04 -5.15
CA GLN A 53 -2.18 -0.66 -6.02
C GLN A 53 -2.59 0.78 -5.77
N PHE A 54 -2.59 1.62 -6.79
CA PHE A 54 -3.27 2.91 -6.71
C PHE A 54 -4.77 2.72 -6.85
N THR A 55 -5.56 3.25 -5.91
CA THR A 55 -7.03 3.05 -5.90
C THR A 55 -7.77 3.93 -6.90
N GLY A 56 -7.10 4.95 -7.45
CA GLY A 56 -7.74 5.96 -8.29
C GLY A 56 -8.24 7.17 -7.50
N LEU A 57 -7.88 7.31 -6.22
CA LEU A 57 -8.28 8.44 -5.39
C LEU A 57 -7.09 9.35 -5.06
N VAL A 58 -7.27 10.65 -5.25
CA VAL A 58 -6.28 11.69 -4.97
C VAL A 58 -6.92 12.74 -4.07
N SER A 59 -6.23 13.22 -3.04
CA SER A 59 -6.77 14.31 -2.23
C SER A 59 -6.86 15.63 -3.01
N ARG A 60 -7.84 16.47 -2.67
CA ARG A 60 -7.98 17.81 -3.27
C ARG A 60 -6.72 18.66 -3.06
N SER A 61 -6.09 18.58 -1.90
CA SER A 61 -4.84 19.29 -1.61
C SER A 61 -3.70 18.80 -2.50
N ALA A 62 -3.59 17.48 -2.73
CA ALA A 62 -2.59 16.92 -3.63
C ALA A 62 -2.84 17.28 -5.10
N ILE A 63 -4.10 17.50 -5.51
CA ILE A 63 -4.42 18.02 -6.85
C ILE A 63 -3.93 19.46 -7.00
N ALA A 64 -4.20 20.30 -5.99
CA ALA A 64 -3.84 21.72 -6.00
C ALA A 64 -2.33 21.98 -5.82
N ALA A 65 -1.61 21.09 -5.14
CA ALA A 65 -0.18 21.26 -4.89
C ALA A 65 0.64 21.24 -6.21
N GLU A 66 1.72 22.01 -6.30
CA GLU A 66 2.60 22.05 -7.49
C GLU A 66 3.47 20.78 -7.67
N GLY A 67 3.15 19.72 -6.93
CA GLY A 67 3.75 18.40 -7.08
C GLY A 67 5.05 18.20 -6.31
N THR A 68 5.41 19.11 -5.40
CA THR A 68 6.31 18.86 -4.28
C THR A 68 5.50 18.34 -3.08
N GLY A 69 6.14 17.59 -2.17
CA GLY A 69 5.48 17.14 -0.94
C GLY A 69 4.42 16.05 -1.07
N LEU A 70 4.26 15.40 -2.24
CA LEU A 70 3.28 14.32 -2.43
C LEU A 70 3.73 12.98 -1.84
N ARG A 71 2.76 12.18 -1.37
CA ARG A 71 2.97 10.84 -0.80
C ARG A 71 1.98 9.82 -1.34
N LEU A 72 2.41 8.57 -1.38
CA LEU A 72 1.53 7.41 -1.53
C LEU A 72 1.19 6.92 -0.12
N GLU A 73 -0.03 7.16 0.33
CA GLU A 73 -0.47 6.84 1.69
C GLU A 73 -1.25 5.52 1.69
N HIS A 74 -0.89 4.64 2.63
CA HIS A 74 -1.53 3.34 2.86
C HIS A 74 -2.71 3.46 3.82
N TYR A 75 -3.86 3.89 3.29
CA TYR A 75 -5.05 4.23 4.09
C TYR A 75 -5.56 3.08 4.96
N LYS A 76 -5.35 1.83 4.54
CA LYS A 76 -5.74 0.62 5.29
C LYS A 76 -4.82 0.30 6.47
N ARG A 77 -3.79 1.10 6.76
CA ARG A 77 -2.90 0.93 7.93
C ARG A 77 -2.22 -0.44 7.98
N ILE A 78 -1.62 -0.83 6.85
CA ILE A 78 -0.95 -2.13 6.64
C ILE A 78 -0.08 -2.60 7.82
N GLN A 79 0.65 -1.67 8.44
CA GLN A 79 1.52 -1.96 9.57
C GLN A 79 0.78 -2.54 10.77
N THR A 80 -0.35 -1.94 11.16
CA THR A 80 -1.16 -2.38 12.30
C THR A 80 -1.81 -3.73 11.99
N THR A 81 -2.41 -3.86 10.81
CA THR A 81 -3.08 -5.09 10.38
C THR A 81 -2.11 -6.27 10.31
N LEU A 82 -0.97 -6.11 9.65
CA LEU A 82 0.01 -7.20 9.55
C LEU A 82 0.59 -7.57 10.92
N THR A 83 0.74 -6.60 11.82
CA THR A 83 1.20 -6.89 13.19
C THR A 83 0.19 -7.77 13.93
N ALA A 84 -1.10 -7.44 13.84
CA ALA A 84 -2.18 -8.24 14.43
C ALA A 84 -2.29 -9.63 13.77
N LEU A 85 -2.10 -9.70 12.45
CA LEU A 85 -2.13 -10.96 11.70
C LEU A 85 -1.02 -11.91 12.16
N VAL A 86 0.22 -11.43 12.21
CA VAL A 86 1.38 -12.21 12.68
C VAL A 86 1.18 -12.65 14.12
N ASP A 87 0.67 -11.77 14.99
CA ASP A 87 0.41 -12.11 16.37
C ASP A 87 -0.63 -13.23 16.51
N ARG A 88 -1.73 -13.14 15.74
CA ARG A 88 -2.75 -14.19 15.68
C ARG A 88 -2.16 -15.51 15.17
N HIS A 89 -1.45 -15.51 14.05
CA HIS A 89 -0.87 -16.73 13.48
C HIS A 89 0.08 -17.41 14.46
N ARG A 90 0.89 -16.61 15.17
CA ARG A 90 1.82 -17.11 16.17
C ARG A 90 1.09 -17.71 17.38
N ARG A 91 0.13 -16.97 17.95
CA ARG A 91 -0.62 -17.42 19.14
C ARG A 91 -1.42 -18.69 18.85
N ASP A 92 -2.06 -18.73 17.69
CA ASP A 92 -2.96 -19.80 17.29
C ASP A 92 -2.22 -20.94 16.56
N GLN A 93 -0.89 -20.84 16.43
CA GLN A 93 -0.01 -21.79 15.73
C GLN A 93 -0.45 -22.07 14.28
N LEU A 94 -0.99 -21.05 13.61
CA LEU A 94 -1.50 -21.15 12.24
C LEU A 94 -0.37 -20.95 11.23
N ASN A 95 -0.26 -21.86 10.27
CA ASN A 95 0.59 -21.72 9.10
C ASN A 95 -0.28 -21.40 7.86
N ASP A 96 -0.71 -20.15 7.72
CA ASP A 96 -1.52 -19.69 6.58
C ASP A 96 -0.80 -18.57 5.79
N PRO A 97 0.16 -18.92 4.91
CA PRO A 97 0.76 -17.95 4.00
C PRO A 97 -0.27 -17.37 3.01
N GLY A 98 -1.34 -18.09 2.70
CA GLY A 98 -2.37 -17.64 1.77
C GLY A 98 -3.13 -16.42 2.31
N GLU A 99 -3.50 -16.46 3.58
CA GLU A 99 -4.12 -15.32 4.26
C GLU A 99 -3.17 -14.13 4.30
N PHE A 100 -1.91 -14.34 4.68
CA PHE A 100 -0.90 -13.29 4.66
C PHE A 100 -0.79 -12.61 3.30
N VAL A 101 -0.69 -13.39 2.22
CA VAL A 101 -0.58 -12.84 0.86
C VAL A 101 -1.84 -12.04 0.49
N ARG A 102 -3.04 -12.57 0.75
CA ARG A 102 -4.30 -11.87 0.47
C ARG A 102 -4.39 -10.54 1.25
N THR A 103 -4.10 -10.57 2.55
CA THR A 103 -4.08 -9.37 3.39
C THR A 103 -3.05 -8.37 2.88
N LEU A 104 -1.84 -8.83 2.56
CA LEU A 104 -0.77 -7.94 2.14
C LEU A 104 -1.12 -7.21 0.84
N VAL A 105 -1.60 -7.93 -0.18
CA VAL A 105 -2.02 -7.34 -1.46
C VAL A 105 -3.15 -6.33 -1.27
N ASP A 106 -4.15 -6.69 -0.47
CA ASP A 106 -5.30 -5.81 -0.22
C ASP A 106 -4.89 -4.50 0.50
N TYR A 107 -3.95 -4.61 1.45
CA TYR A 107 -3.49 -3.50 2.28
C TYR A 107 -2.35 -2.68 1.67
N GLU A 108 -1.75 -3.13 0.57
CA GLU A 108 -0.84 -2.34 -0.28
C GLU A 108 -1.59 -1.39 -1.23
N SER A 109 -2.85 -1.11 -0.94
CA SER A 109 -3.65 -0.09 -1.62
C SER A 109 -3.28 1.32 -1.14
N VAL A 110 -3.08 2.25 -2.08
CA VAL A 110 -2.62 3.62 -1.78
C VAL A 110 -3.45 4.72 -2.44
N HIS A 111 -3.53 5.85 -1.74
CA HIS A 111 -4.00 7.15 -2.22
C HIS A 111 -2.84 8.08 -2.51
N ILE A 112 -3.03 9.07 -3.38
CA ILE A 112 -2.11 10.21 -3.49
C ILE A 112 -2.60 11.32 -2.57
N VAL A 113 -1.76 11.71 -1.62
CA VAL A 113 -2.04 12.78 -0.63
C VAL A 113 -0.82 13.69 -0.49
N THR A 114 -0.94 14.80 0.24
CA THR A 114 0.25 15.60 0.64
C THR A 114 0.95 14.99 1.86
N THR A 115 2.15 15.46 2.17
CA THR A 115 2.91 15.00 3.34
C THR A 115 2.22 15.42 4.64
N GLU A 116 1.62 16.62 4.66
CA GLU A 116 0.83 17.13 5.77
C GLU A 116 -0.40 16.26 6.00
N GLU A 117 -1.13 15.92 4.94
CA GLU A 117 -2.30 15.04 5.00
C GLU A 117 -1.92 13.63 5.47
N ASN A 118 -0.81 13.07 4.98
CA ASN A 118 -0.31 11.77 5.44
C ASN A 118 -0.05 11.77 6.96
N TYR A 119 0.50 12.87 7.49
CA TYR A 119 0.72 13.03 8.92
C TYR A 119 -0.59 13.26 9.69
N ALA A 120 -1.52 14.03 9.14
CA ALA A 120 -2.86 14.23 9.70
C ALA A 120 -3.64 12.93 9.78
N ALA A 121 -3.65 12.12 8.71
CA ALA A 121 -4.25 10.78 8.69
C ALA A 121 -3.62 9.88 9.76
N MET A 122 -2.29 9.93 9.94
CA MET A 122 -1.62 9.18 11.00
C MET A 122 -2.10 9.59 12.40
N LYS A 123 -2.24 10.89 12.68
CA LYS A 123 -2.77 11.41 13.95
C LYS A 123 -4.24 11.04 14.17
N ALA A 124 -5.02 11.03 13.10
CA ALA A 124 -6.43 10.65 13.12
C ALA A 124 -6.66 9.13 13.02
N GLN A 125 -5.61 8.32 13.19
CA GLN A 125 -5.68 6.84 13.10
C GLN A 125 -6.24 6.30 11.77
N GLY A 126 -6.09 7.04 10.68
CA GLY A 126 -6.61 6.71 9.35
C GLY A 126 -8.02 7.23 9.07
N ASP A 127 -8.64 7.93 10.01
CA ASP A 127 -9.93 8.59 9.81
C ASP A 127 -9.74 9.86 8.97
N TYR A 128 -10.11 9.77 7.69
CA TYR A 128 -9.91 10.86 6.74
C TYR A 128 -10.83 12.05 7.02
N ASP A 129 -12.04 11.82 7.53
CA ASP A 129 -12.96 12.88 7.89
C ASP A 129 -12.41 13.70 9.06
N LYS A 130 -11.89 13.02 10.10
CA LYS A 130 -11.19 13.70 11.20
C LYS A 130 -9.88 14.36 10.78
N ALA A 131 -9.20 13.81 9.76
CA ALA A 131 -7.99 14.40 9.20
C ALA A 131 -8.26 15.56 8.24
N GLY A 132 -9.52 15.81 7.87
CA GLY A 132 -9.91 16.83 6.89
C GLY A 132 -9.49 16.50 5.45
N ILE A 133 -9.28 15.22 5.12
CA ILE A 133 -8.82 14.77 3.80
C ILE A 133 -10.04 14.48 2.93
N VAL A 134 -10.19 15.26 1.86
CA VAL A 134 -11.24 15.03 0.85
C VAL A 134 -10.62 14.42 -0.39
N LEU A 135 -11.11 13.24 -0.76
CA LEU A 135 -10.68 12.50 -1.95
C LEU A 135 -11.49 12.90 -3.19
N THR A 136 -10.82 12.93 -4.32
CA THR A 136 -11.38 13.13 -5.65
C THR A 136 -11.03 11.92 -6.53
N PRO A 137 -12.00 11.37 -7.26
CA PRO A 137 -11.76 10.32 -8.25
C PRO A 137 -10.79 10.78 -9.34
N TRP A 138 -9.93 9.87 -9.81
CA TRP A 138 -8.94 10.14 -10.85
C TRP A 138 -9.55 10.78 -12.09
N ILE A 139 -10.70 10.27 -12.54
CA ILE A 139 -11.38 10.73 -13.77
C ILE A 139 -11.85 12.18 -13.69
N ASP A 140 -12.07 12.71 -12.48
CA ASP A 140 -12.53 14.08 -12.25
C ASP A 140 -11.36 15.09 -12.19
N ILE A 141 -10.12 14.62 -12.39
CA ILE A 141 -8.91 15.46 -12.39
C ILE A 141 -8.59 15.86 -13.84
N SER A 142 -8.16 17.11 -14.05
CA SER A 142 -7.75 17.59 -15.37
C SER A 142 -6.64 16.72 -15.97
N ALA A 143 -6.66 16.54 -17.30
CA ALA A 143 -5.72 15.67 -18.01
C ALA A 143 -4.25 16.03 -17.73
N ASP A 144 -3.90 17.33 -17.81
CA ASP A 144 -2.55 17.83 -17.52
C ASP A 144 -2.08 17.47 -16.11
N ARG A 145 -3.00 17.56 -15.14
CA ARG A 145 -2.68 17.23 -13.76
C ARG A 145 -2.55 15.73 -13.56
N ARG A 146 -3.41 14.93 -14.17
CA ARG A 146 -3.30 13.46 -14.18
C ARG A 146 -1.97 13.00 -14.75
N GLU A 147 -1.51 13.60 -15.84
CA GLU A 147 -0.21 13.26 -16.45
C GLU A 147 0.95 13.58 -15.49
N THR A 148 0.89 14.75 -14.84
CA THR A 148 1.89 15.14 -13.84
C THR A 148 1.93 14.18 -12.65
N LEU A 149 0.75 13.85 -12.10
CA LEU A 149 0.63 12.90 -10.98
C LEU A 149 1.07 11.49 -11.39
N TRP A 150 0.73 11.05 -12.60
CA TRP A 150 1.13 9.75 -13.11
C TRP A 150 2.65 9.63 -13.18
N ARG A 151 3.32 10.60 -13.82
CA ARG A 151 4.79 10.62 -13.95
C ARG A 151 5.48 10.65 -12.59
N LYS A 152 4.99 11.48 -11.67
CA LYS A 152 5.64 11.70 -10.36
C LYS A 152 5.32 10.61 -9.34
N MET A 153 4.10 10.08 -9.32
CA MET A 153 3.58 9.27 -8.21
C MET A 153 3.25 7.84 -8.58
N LEU A 154 2.92 7.53 -9.83
CA LEU A 154 2.45 6.20 -10.22
C LEU A 154 3.50 5.40 -10.99
N ARG A 155 4.12 6.01 -12.03
CA ARG A 155 5.08 5.33 -12.92
C ARG A 155 6.22 4.70 -12.11
N GLY A 156 6.34 3.38 -12.19
CA GLY A 156 7.37 2.60 -11.50
C GLY A 156 7.22 2.54 -9.97
N LYS A 157 6.10 3.01 -9.41
CA LYS A 157 5.83 3.04 -7.95
C LYS A 157 4.65 2.16 -7.55
N VAL A 158 3.71 1.92 -8.45
CA VAL A 158 2.54 1.05 -8.25
C VAL A 158 2.41 0.08 -9.43
N ALA A 159 1.82 -1.08 -9.18
CA ALA A 159 1.72 -2.17 -10.15
C ALA A 159 0.70 -1.88 -11.27
N ASN A 160 -0.38 -1.17 -10.94
CA ASN A 160 -1.44 -0.81 -11.88
C ASN A 160 -1.23 0.57 -12.53
N ALA A 161 0.01 1.07 -12.61
CA ALA A 161 0.30 2.40 -13.13
C ALA A 161 -0.14 2.59 -14.59
N GLU A 162 0.06 1.58 -15.45
CA GLU A 162 -0.28 1.69 -16.88
C GLU A 162 -1.80 1.81 -17.11
N ARG A 163 -2.63 1.19 -16.27
CA ARG A 163 -4.10 1.36 -16.31
C ARG A 163 -4.50 2.83 -16.21
N TYR A 164 -3.84 3.60 -15.35
CA TYR A 164 -4.14 5.02 -15.18
C TYR A 164 -3.49 5.90 -16.25
N ARG A 165 -2.49 5.39 -16.98
CA ARG A 165 -1.95 6.05 -18.17
C ARG A 165 -2.94 5.96 -19.33
N GLU A 166 -3.51 4.79 -19.56
CA GLU A 166 -4.51 4.56 -20.61
C GLU A 166 -5.77 5.41 -20.39
N LEU A 167 -6.23 5.51 -19.14
CA LEU A 167 -7.35 6.38 -18.78
C LEU A 167 -7.07 7.87 -19.05
N ASN A 168 -5.81 8.29 -19.08
CA ASN A 168 -5.45 9.67 -19.47
C ASN A 168 -5.52 9.85 -20.98
N ALA A 169 -5.22 8.81 -21.77
CA ALA A 169 -5.22 8.87 -23.23
C ALA A 169 -6.62 8.77 -23.85
N ALA A 170 -7.61 8.27 -23.09
CA ALA A 170 -8.99 8.08 -23.53
C ALA A 170 -9.95 9.23 -23.16
N SER A 171 -9.46 10.26 -22.44
CA SER A 171 -10.22 11.46 -22.06
C SER A 171 -9.79 12.67 -22.89
#